data_AF-A0A7X0D2K4-F1
#
_entry.id   AF-A0A7X0D2K4-F1
#
_cell.length_a   1.000
_cell.length_b   1.000
_cell.length_c   1.000
_cell.angle_alpha   90.00
_cell.angle_beta   90.00
_cell.angle_gamma   90.00
#
_symmetry.space_group_name_H-M   'P 1'
#
loop_
_entity.id
_entity.type
_entity.pdbx_description
1 polymer ?
#
loop_
_entity_poly.entity_id
_entity_poly.type
_entity_poly.pdbx_seq_one_letter_code
_entity_poly.pdbx_strand_id
1 'polypeptide(L)'
;MKTIVEPQDRLRLLLNHKNRKMAASAHAYMRGSTRRFYEWLQQTDRVELPDGPPIWICGDCHVGNLGPIGNGNGKLAIQIRDLDQTVIGNPAHDLVRLGLSLAMAARSSDLPGVITALMIEKMVEGYTSAFEPGAASDHSEIEVPDVVRHTMHVASRRSWKHLADERIEGDAVLPLGSRFWPLSEKETVEVKRFFSSEEAKQLVASLRSGSDERVRVKDAAYWRKGCSSLGRLRIAVLLQFGKGKSGRYCLMDVKEATAPAAPSDPTAEMPLDPAGRVKQGAKKAVAVSGLTNDFRPIAGAVGFCP
;
A
#
# COMPACT_ATOMS: atom_id res chain seq x y z
N MET A 1 -20.60 24.04 1.78
CA MET A 1 -20.92 23.31 3.03
C MET A 1 -20.24 21.94 2.95
N LYS A 2 -19.41 21.54 3.93
CA LYS A 2 -18.78 20.21 3.91
C LYS A 2 -19.86 19.19 4.27
N THR A 3 -20.29 18.37 3.32
CA THR A 3 -21.26 17.29 3.60
C THR A 3 -20.59 16.23 4.46
N ILE A 4 -21.10 16.05 5.67
CA ILE A 4 -20.73 14.95 6.56
C ILE A 4 -21.46 13.69 6.05
N VAL A 5 -20.74 12.57 5.97
CA VAL A 5 -21.28 11.30 5.50
C VAL A 5 -21.42 10.36 6.69
N GLU A 6 -22.65 9.99 7.00
CA GLU A 6 -22.96 9.07 8.10
C GLU A 6 -22.51 7.64 7.80
N PRO A 7 -22.17 6.83 8.83
CA PRO A 7 -21.70 5.46 8.69
C PRO A 7 -22.54 4.60 7.72
N GLN A 8 -23.86 4.66 7.81
CA GLN A 8 -24.78 3.88 6.98
C GLN A 8 -24.73 4.24 5.47
N ASP A 9 -24.33 5.47 5.13
CA ASP A 9 -24.28 5.94 3.74
C ASP A 9 -22.92 5.71 3.07
N ARG A 10 -21.87 5.44 3.86
CA ARG A 10 -20.48 5.37 3.36
C ARG A 10 -20.32 4.35 2.25
N LEU A 11 -20.80 3.12 2.45
CA LEU A 11 -20.57 2.02 1.50
C LEU A 11 -21.10 2.36 0.10
N ARG A 12 -22.35 2.83 0.02
CA ARG A 12 -22.97 3.25 -1.24
C ARG A 12 -22.16 4.34 -1.95
N LEU A 13 -21.74 5.36 -1.21
CA LEU A 13 -20.96 6.47 -1.77
C LEU A 13 -19.55 6.04 -2.21
N LEU A 14 -18.92 5.14 -1.46
CA LEU A 14 -17.61 4.58 -1.79
C LEU A 14 -17.66 3.72 -3.05
N LEU A 15 -18.66 2.86 -3.19
CA LEU A 15 -18.86 2.04 -4.38
C LEU A 15 -19.12 2.91 -5.62
N ASN A 16 -19.97 3.92 -5.50
CA ASN A 16 -20.20 4.88 -6.59
C ASN A 16 -18.91 5.62 -6.98
N HIS A 17 -18.12 6.04 -5.99
CA HIS A 17 -16.84 6.71 -6.24
C HIS A 17 -15.82 5.76 -6.89
N LYS A 18 -15.77 4.50 -6.43
CA LYS A 18 -14.94 3.45 -7.04
C LYS A 18 -15.30 3.24 -8.50
N ASN A 19 -16.59 3.09 -8.80
CA ASN A 19 -17.09 2.88 -10.16
C ASN A 19 -16.75 4.06 -11.07
N ARG A 20 -16.94 5.30 -10.60
CA ARG A 20 -16.55 6.50 -11.35
C ARG A 20 -15.05 6.55 -11.64
N LYS A 21 -14.21 6.21 -10.65
CA LYS A 21 -12.76 6.16 -10.85
C LYS A 21 -12.36 5.10 -11.87
N MET A 22 -12.94 3.90 -11.77
CA MET A 22 -12.64 2.81 -12.70
C MET A 22 -13.12 3.13 -14.12
N ALA A 23 -14.25 3.82 -14.26
CA ALA A 23 -14.79 4.24 -15.55
C ALA A 23 -13.96 5.34 -16.26
N ALA A 24 -13.00 5.95 -15.57
CA ALA A 24 -12.24 7.08 -16.13
C ALA A 24 -11.26 6.69 -17.26
N SER A 25 -10.75 5.45 -17.27
CA SER A 25 -9.88 4.92 -18.33
C SER A 25 -9.69 3.41 -18.19
N ALA A 26 -9.22 2.76 -19.26
CA ALA A 26 -8.82 1.35 -19.23
C ALA A 26 -7.74 1.07 -18.17
N HIS A 27 -6.75 1.97 -18.04
CA HIS A 27 -5.73 1.86 -17.00
C HIS A 27 -6.32 1.96 -15.58
N ALA A 28 -7.26 2.89 -15.35
CA ALA A 28 -7.93 3.00 -14.05
C ALA A 28 -8.81 1.78 -13.74
N TYR A 29 -9.52 1.24 -14.73
CA TYR A 29 -10.31 0.02 -14.60
C TYR A 29 -9.43 -1.18 -14.23
N MET A 30 -8.33 -1.39 -14.96
CA MET A 30 -7.41 -2.50 -14.73
C MET A 30 -6.82 -2.45 -13.30
N ARG A 31 -6.42 -1.26 -12.83
CA ARG A 31 -5.94 -1.06 -11.45
C ARG A 31 -7.00 -1.30 -10.36
N GLY A 32 -8.28 -1.12 -10.69
CA GLY A 32 -9.38 -1.32 -9.75
C GLY A 32 -9.94 -2.75 -9.69
N SER A 33 -9.49 -3.62 -10.59
CA SER A 33 -10.17 -4.89 -10.92
C SER A 33 -9.27 -6.12 -10.77
N THR A 34 -8.47 -6.19 -9.70
CA THR A 34 -7.50 -7.27 -9.44
C THR A 34 -8.12 -8.67 -9.50
N ARG A 35 -9.32 -8.86 -8.94
CA ARG A 35 -10.04 -10.15 -9.01
C ARG A 35 -10.40 -10.53 -10.44
N ARG A 36 -10.90 -9.58 -11.25
CA ARG A 36 -11.22 -9.82 -12.66
C ARG A 36 -9.99 -10.18 -13.48
N PHE A 37 -8.83 -9.61 -13.13
CA PHE A 37 -7.57 -9.98 -13.76
C PHE A 37 -7.21 -11.44 -13.54
N TYR A 38 -7.30 -11.95 -12.31
CA TYR A 38 -7.02 -13.36 -12.04
C TYR A 38 -8.09 -14.30 -12.60
N GLU A 39 -9.36 -13.91 -12.58
CA GLU A 39 -10.43 -14.66 -13.26
C GLU A 39 -10.15 -14.76 -14.78
N TRP A 40 -9.74 -13.67 -15.41
CA TRP A 40 -9.34 -13.67 -16.83
C TRP A 40 -8.12 -14.55 -17.09
N LEU A 41 -7.10 -14.47 -16.23
CA LEU A 41 -5.88 -15.25 -16.38
C LEU A 41 -6.15 -16.76 -16.27
N GLN A 42 -7.03 -17.18 -15.35
CA GLN A 42 -7.43 -18.58 -15.18
C GLN A 42 -8.31 -19.12 -16.32
N GLN A 43 -9.09 -18.25 -16.97
CA GLN A 43 -9.98 -18.62 -18.08
C GLN A 43 -9.28 -18.63 -19.44
N THR A 44 -8.04 -18.14 -19.52
CA THR A 44 -7.35 -18.00 -20.79
C THR A 44 -6.61 -19.29 -21.13
N ASP A 45 -7.24 -20.15 -21.92
CA ASP A 45 -6.64 -21.40 -22.45
C ASP A 45 -5.41 -21.17 -23.37
N ARG A 46 -5.07 -19.90 -23.64
CA ARG A 46 -4.04 -19.49 -24.61
C ARG A 46 -2.73 -19.01 -23.99
N VAL A 47 -2.69 -18.85 -22.66
CA VAL A 47 -1.52 -18.27 -21.97
C VAL A 47 -1.09 -19.21 -20.86
N GLU A 48 -0.23 -20.16 -21.21
CA GLU A 48 0.53 -20.88 -20.19
C GLU A 48 1.58 -19.92 -19.63
N LEU A 49 1.45 -19.59 -18.35
CA LEU A 49 2.50 -18.88 -17.65
C LEU A 49 3.67 -19.85 -17.42
N PRO A 50 4.92 -19.38 -17.53
CA PRO A 50 6.06 -20.20 -17.21
C PRO A 50 5.99 -20.64 -15.74
N ASP A 51 6.40 -21.87 -15.48
CA ASP A 51 6.57 -22.34 -14.11
C ASP A 51 7.64 -21.52 -13.40
N GLY A 52 7.39 -21.21 -12.13
CA GLY A 52 8.28 -20.41 -11.30
C GLY A 52 8.26 -20.91 -9.86
N PRO A 53 9.32 -20.64 -9.08
CA PRO A 53 9.39 -21.08 -7.70
C PRO A 53 8.30 -20.41 -6.85
N PRO A 54 7.78 -21.10 -5.82
CA PRO A 54 6.83 -20.51 -4.89
C PRO A 54 7.54 -19.47 -4.01
N ILE A 55 7.30 -18.18 -4.29
CA ILE A 55 7.88 -17.06 -3.54
C ILE A 55 6.81 -16.07 -3.11
N TRP A 56 7.11 -15.23 -2.13
CA TRP A 56 6.24 -14.10 -1.78
C TRP A 56 6.16 -13.11 -2.95
N ILE A 57 4.97 -13.01 -3.55
CA ILE A 57 4.63 -12.05 -4.61
C ILE A 57 3.78 -10.91 -4.04
N CYS A 58 3.72 -9.78 -4.74
CA CYS A 58 2.81 -8.67 -4.44
C CYS A 58 1.35 -9.06 -4.67
N GLY A 59 1.06 -9.77 -5.76
CA GLY A 59 -0.29 -10.21 -6.13
C GLY A 59 -1.19 -9.10 -6.69
N ASP A 60 -0.72 -7.85 -6.73
CA ASP A 60 -1.34 -6.75 -7.47
C ASP A 60 -0.26 -5.77 -7.95
N CYS A 61 0.81 -6.31 -8.51
CA CYS A 61 1.96 -5.53 -8.96
C CYS A 61 1.59 -4.68 -10.17
N HIS A 62 1.36 -3.39 -9.98
CA HIS A 62 1.04 -2.45 -11.05
C HIS A 62 1.76 -1.12 -10.81
N VAL A 63 1.90 -0.27 -11.84
CA VAL A 63 2.70 0.98 -11.76
C VAL A 63 2.27 1.87 -10.58
N GLY A 64 0.97 1.95 -10.30
CA GLY A 64 0.46 2.72 -9.15
C GLY A 64 0.84 2.18 -7.75
N ASN A 65 1.33 0.95 -7.64
CA ASN A 65 1.78 0.30 -6.41
C ASN A 65 3.31 0.35 -6.28
N LEU A 66 4.00 0.80 -7.32
CA LEU A 66 5.41 1.17 -7.28
C LEU A 66 5.58 2.62 -6.83
N GLY A 67 6.66 2.92 -6.14
CA GLY A 67 7.15 4.29 -5.96
C GLY A 67 7.82 4.51 -4.60
N PRO A 68 8.06 5.78 -4.24
CA PRO A 68 9.07 6.10 -3.24
C PRO A 68 8.64 5.65 -1.84
N ILE A 69 9.49 4.85 -1.21
CA ILE A 69 9.49 4.60 0.23
C ILE A 69 10.77 5.23 0.78
N GLY A 70 10.66 5.92 1.91
CA GLY A 70 11.81 6.49 2.61
C GLY A 70 12.29 5.57 3.71
N ASN A 71 13.59 5.59 3.97
CA ASN A 71 14.17 4.96 5.14
C ASN A 71 14.26 5.91 6.33
N GLY A 72 14.61 5.37 7.50
CA GLY A 72 14.81 6.09 8.75
C GLY A 72 15.91 7.15 8.67
N ASN A 73 16.78 7.03 7.67
CA ASN A 73 17.85 7.99 7.37
C ASN A 73 17.46 8.99 6.25
N GLY A 74 16.22 8.95 5.75
CA GLY A 74 15.70 9.87 4.73
C GLY A 74 16.05 9.53 3.26
N LYS A 75 16.76 8.42 2.99
CA LYS A 75 17.01 7.94 1.62
C LYS A 75 15.71 7.38 1.03
N LEU A 76 15.39 7.77 -0.21
CA LEU A 76 14.20 7.32 -0.93
C LEU A 76 14.58 6.22 -1.93
N ALA A 77 13.84 5.13 -1.94
CA ALA A 77 13.95 4.06 -2.95
C ALA A 77 12.57 3.76 -3.55
N ILE A 78 12.51 3.35 -4.81
CA ILE A 78 11.28 2.85 -5.41
C ILE A 78 11.03 1.44 -4.88
N GLN A 79 9.88 1.23 -4.25
CA GLN A 79 9.48 -0.07 -3.72
C GLN A 79 8.00 -0.34 -4.00
N ILE A 80 7.62 -1.60 -3.79
CA ILE A 80 6.23 -2.06 -3.79
C ILE A 80 5.58 -1.62 -2.47
N ARG A 81 4.46 -0.90 -2.53
CA ARG A 81 3.80 -0.32 -1.35
C ARG A 81 2.53 -1.02 -0.88
N ASP A 82 1.87 -1.76 -1.77
CA ASP A 82 0.58 -2.38 -1.48
C ASP A 82 0.73 -3.90 -1.53
N LEU A 83 0.58 -4.54 -0.37
CA LEU A 83 0.74 -5.98 -0.19
C LEU A 83 -0.57 -6.61 0.28
N ASP A 84 -1.71 -5.93 0.10
CA ASP A 84 -3.03 -6.45 0.46
C ASP A 84 -3.33 -7.78 -0.28
N GLN A 85 -2.69 -8.05 -1.41
CA GLN A 85 -2.87 -9.26 -2.23
C GLN A 85 -1.68 -10.23 -2.16
N THR A 86 -0.72 -9.98 -1.25
CA THR A 86 0.52 -10.78 -1.18
C THR A 86 0.25 -12.24 -0.82
N VAL A 87 0.85 -13.15 -1.57
CA VAL A 87 0.77 -14.61 -1.36
C VAL A 87 2.11 -15.24 -1.69
N ILE A 88 2.34 -16.48 -1.24
CA ILE A 88 3.37 -17.32 -1.83
C ILE A 88 2.79 -17.88 -3.13
N GLY A 89 3.38 -17.56 -4.28
CA GLY A 89 2.86 -17.97 -5.59
C GLY A 89 3.88 -17.77 -6.71
N ASN A 90 3.44 -18.02 -7.95
CA ASN A 90 4.30 -17.90 -9.13
C ASN A 90 4.67 -16.43 -9.41
N PRO A 91 5.97 -16.06 -9.49
CA PRO A 91 6.43 -14.71 -9.79
C PRO A 91 5.93 -14.14 -11.13
N ALA A 92 5.60 -15.00 -12.10
CA ALA A 92 5.06 -14.58 -13.38
C ALA A 92 3.76 -13.75 -13.24
N HIS A 93 2.99 -13.97 -12.17
CA HIS A 93 1.78 -13.18 -11.90
C HIS A 93 2.08 -11.69 -11.73
N ASP A 94 3.12 -11.33 -10.99
CA ASP A 94 3.49 -9.94 -10.78
C ASP A 94 4.04 -9.29 -12.06
N LEU A 95 4.81 -10.05 -12.85
CA LEU A 95 5.36 -9.57 -14.12
C LEU A 95 4.27 -9.30 -15.16
N VAL A 96 3.32 -10.24 -15.31
CA VAL A 96 2.19 -10.09 -16.24
C VAL A 96 1.29 -8.95 -15.78
N ARG A 97 1.02 -8.84 -14.47
CA ARG A 97 0.22 -7.75 -13.91
C ARG A 97 0.88 -6.39 -14.15
N LEU A 98 2.19 -6.29 -13.96
CA LEU A 98 2.94 -5.05 -14.15
C LEU A 98 3.04 -4.69 -15.64
N GLY A 99 3.33 -5.67 -16.50
CA GLY A 99 3.38 -5.50 -17.96
C GLY A 99 2.05 -5.02 -18.52
N LEU A 100 0.93 -5.63 -18.09
CA LEU A 100 -0.41 -5.17 -18.43
C LEU A 100 -0.63 -3.72 -17.95
N SER A 101 -0.16 -3.39 -16.74
CA SER A 101 -0.25 -2.02 -16.22
C SER A 101 0.52 -1.00 -17.06
N LEU A 102 1.73 -1.33 -17.49
CA LEU A 102 2.55 -0.47 -18.34
C LEU A 102 1.89 -0.27 -19.71
N ALA A 103 1.43 -1.36 -20.34
CA ALA A 103 0.73 -1.31 -21.62
C ALA A 103 -0.55 -0.47 -21.57
N MET A 104 -1.35 -0.64 -20.51
CA MET A 104 -2.57 0.18 -20.33
C MET A 104 -2.25 1.65 -20.05
N ALA A 105 -1.17 1.94 -19.30
CA ALA A 105 -0.73 3.31 -19.04
C ALA A 105 -0.25 4.01 -20.32
N ALA A 106 0.55 3.31 -21.13
CA ALA A 106 1.03 3.81 -22.42
C ALA A 106 -0.13 4.07 -23.37
N ARG A 107 -1.07 3.12 -23.48
CA ARG A 107 -2.30 3.28 -24.29
C ARG A 107 -3.16 4.44 -23.81
N SER A 108 -3.33 4.63 -22.50
CA SER A 108 -4.13 5.74 -21.95
C SER A 108 -3.45 7.11 -22.12
N SER A 109 -2.18 7.13 -22.51
CA SER A 109 -1.39 8.33 -22.78
C SER A 109 -1.11 8.51 -24.28
N ASP A 110 -1.84 7.78 -25.14
CA ASP A 110 -1.71 7.79 -26.60
C ASP A 110 -0.27 7.59 -27.10
N LEU A 111 0.52 6.80 -26.37
CA LEU A 111 1.90 6.49 -26.78
C LEU A 111 1.91 5.44 -27.90
N PRO A 112 2.84 5.55 -28.87
CA PRO A 112 3.00 4.55 -29.92
C PRO A 112 3.26 3.13 -29.38
N GLY A 113 2.82 2.11 -30.12
CA GLY A 113 3.02 0.71 -29.73
C GLY A 113 4.49 0.33 -29.49
N VAL A 114 5.42 0.94 -30.24
CA VAL A 114 6.88 0.76 -30.03
C VAL A 114 7.31 1.18 -28.63
N ILE A 115 6.73 2.24 -28.07
CA ILE A 115 7.03 2.69 -26.70
C ILE A 115 6.50 1.67 -25.68
N THR A 116 5.33 1.09 -25.94
CA THR A 116 4.80 0.03 -25.08
C THR A 116 5.70 -1.20 -25.08
N ALA A 117 6.18 -1.63 -26.25
CA ALA A 117 7.12 -2.75 -26.37
C ALA A 117 8.43 -2.46 -25.61
N LEU A 118 9.02 -1.29 -25.82
CA LEU A 118 10.23 -0.83 -25.10
C LEU A 118 10.02 -0.81 -23.58
N MET A 119 8.87 -0.34 -23.10
CA MET A 119 8.57 -0.33 -21.66
C MET A 119 8.50 -1.74 -21.07
N ILE A 120 7.91 -2.69 -21.79
CA ILE A 120 7.82 -4.10 -21.36
C ILE A 120 9.20 -4.76 -21.41
N GLU A 121 9.98 -4.50 -22.47
CA GLU A 121 11.36 -4.98 -22.61
C GLU A 121 12.23 -4.50 -21.44
N LYS A 122 12.23 -3.20 -21.15
CA LYS A 122 12.98 -2.64 -20.01
C LYS A 122 12.49 -3.14 -18.65
N MET A 123 11.20 -3.46 -18.52
CA MET A 123 10.68 -4.11 -17.32
C MET A 123 11.28 -5.52 -17.14
N VAL A 124 11.32 -6.31 -18.21
CA VAL A 124 11.90 -7.67 -18.18
C VAL A 124 13.41 -7.61 -17.94
N GLU A 125 14.14 -6.75 -18.66
CA GLU A 125 15.58 -6.53 -18.46
C GLU A 125 15.89 -6.20 -16.99
N GLY A 126 15.18 -5.24 -16.41
CA GLY A 126 15.37 -4.84 -15.01
C GLY A 126 14.98 -5.93 -14.00
N TYR A 127 14.04 -6.81 -14.35
CA TYR A 127 13.75 -7.99 -13.52
C TYR A 127 14.89 -9.02 -13.62
N THR A 128 15.40 -9.27 -14.83
CA THR A 128 16.47 -10.24 -15.06
C THR A 128 17.80 -9.80 -14.47
N SER A 129 18.10 -8.50 -14.46
CA SER A 129 19.34 -7.97 -13.87
C SER A 129 19.42 -8.20 -12.37
N ALA A 130 18.27 -8.40 -11.68
CA ALA A 130 18.24 -8.72 -10.26
C ALA A 130 18.86 -10.10 -9.93
N PHE A 131 19.05 -10.96 -10.94
CA PHE A 131 19.71 -12.26 -10.79
C PHE A 131 21.21 -12.21 -11.07
N GLU A 132 21.75 -11.07 -11.51
CA GLU A 132 23.18 -10.92 -11.75
C GLU A 132 23.97 -10.96 -10.43
N PRO A 133 25.17 -11.57 -10.41
CA PRO A 133 26.02 -11.58 -9.22
C PRO A 133 26.30 -10.16 -8.72
N GLY A 134 25.99 -9.89 -7.45
CA GLY A 134 26.18 -8.57 -6.82
C GLY A 134 24.99 -7.61 -6.90
N ALA A 135 23.93 -7.95 -7.63
CA ALA A 135 22.74 -7.09 -7.77
C ALA A 135 22.02 -6.80 -6.43
N ALA A 136 22.08 -7.73 -5.46
CA ALA A 136 21.47 -7.57 -4.13
C ALA A 136 22.27 -6.63 -3.19
N SER A 137 23.57 -6.44 -3.45
CA SER A 137 24.44 -5.55 -2.67
C SER A 137 24.48 -4.12 -3.20
N ASP A 138 23.96 -3.89 -4.41
CA ASP A 138 24.15 -2.65 -5.15
C ASP A 138 22.84 -2.00 -5.62
N HIS A 139 21.96 -1.71 -4.68
CA HIS A 139 20.82 -0.81 -4.93
C HIS A 139 21.23 0.68 -4.90
N SER A 140 22.53 0.97 -4.78
CA SER A 140 23.11 2.32 -4.79
C SER A 140 23.33 2.87 -6.19
N GLU A 141 23.50 2.03 -7.21
CA GLU A 141 24.03 2.42 -8.52
C GLU A 141 23.01 2.42 -9.67
N ILE A 142 21.72 2.12 -9.44
CA ILE A 142 20.72 2.37 -10.49
C ILE A 142 20.61 3.89 -10.66
N GLU A 143 21.19 4.42 -11.74
CA GLU A 143 21.10 5.83 -12.10
C GLU A 143 19.64 6.17 -12.37
N VAL A 144 18.96 6.69 -11.35
CA VAL A 144 17.58 7.14 -11.45
C VAL A 144 17.57 8.41 -12.31
N PRO A 145 16.87 8.43 -13.46
CA PRO A 145 16.81 9.61 -14.31
C PRO A 145 16.34 10.85 -13.53
N ASP A 146 16.85 12.02 -13.87
CA ASP A 146 16.54 13.27 -13.14
C ASP A 146 15.05 13.56 -13.04
N VAL A 147 14.28 13.22 -14.08
CA VAL A 147 12.81 13.35 -14.07
C VAL A 147 12.16 12.47 -13.00
N VAL A 148 12.67 11.26 -12.80
CA VAL A 148 12.19 10.33 -11.77
C VAL A 148 12.64 10.82 -10.39
N ARG A 149 13.89 11.28 -10.25
CA ARG A 149 14.41 11.84 -8.99
C ARG A 149 13.63 13.08 -8.56
N HIS A 150 13.37 14.00 -9.48
CA HIS A 150 12.54 15.18 -9.24
C HIS A 150 11.12 14.79 -8.85
N THR A 151 10.51 13.83 -9.56
CA THR A 151 9.17 13.32 -9.22
C THR A 151 9.14 12.68 -7.83
N MET A 152 10.17 11.92 -7.46
CA MET A 152 10.33 11.33 -6.13
C MET A 152 10.48 12.42 -5.06
N HIS A 153 11.27 13.46 -5.29
CA HIS A 153 11.40 14.60 -4.39
C HIS A 153 10.10 15.39 -4.23
N VAL A 154 9.36 15.62 -5.32
CA VAL A 154 8.05 16.29 -5.26
C VAL A 154 7.03 15.42 -4.53
N ALA A 155 7.01 14.11 -4.80
CA ALA A 155 6.11 13.17 -4.14
C ALA A 155 6.40 13.06 -2.64
N SER A 156 7.67 12.99 -2.23
CA SER A 156 8.07 12.94 -0.83
C SER A 156 7.79 14.26 -0.11
N ARG A 157 7.99 15.42 -0.76
CA ARG A 157 7.62 16.72 -0.17
C ARG A 157 6.11 16.93 -0.12
N ARG A 158 5.32 16.38 -1.05
CA ARG A 158 3.85 16.40 -1.00
C ARG A 158 3.30 15.48 0.07
N SER A 159 3.89 14.31 0.29
CA SER A 159 3.51 13.44 1.42
C SER A 159 3.90 14.10 2.73
N TRP A 160 5.11 14.66 2.85
CA TRP A 160 5.55 15.41 4.02
C TRP A 160 4.75 16.68 4.25
N LYS A 161 4.47 17.52 3.26
CA LYS A 161 3.60 18.70 3.43
C LYS A 161 2.15 18.30 3.72
N HIS A 162 1.61 17.24 3.13
CA HIS A 162 0.31 16.73 3.58
C HIS A 162 0.34 16.23 5.03
N LEU A 163 1.43 15.59 5.47
CA LEU A 163 1.64 15.13 6.86
C LEU A 163 2.11 16.24 7.83
N ALA A 164 2.60 17.37 7.33
CA ALA A 164 3.17 18.47 8.10
C ALA A 164 2.30 19.73 8.08
N ASP A 165 1.40 19.89 7.11
CA ASP A 165 0.17 20.69 7.28
C ASP A 165 -0.77 19.97 8.28
N GLU A 166 -0.56 18.66 8.47
CA GLU A 166 -0.97 17.88 9.65
C GLU A 166 0.04 17.99 10.81
N ARG A 167 0.89 19.04 10.88
CA ARG A 167 1.42 19.49 12.18
C ARG A 167 0.24 20.10 12.91
N ILE A 168 -0.42 19.22 13.66
CA ILE A 168 -1.52 19.60 14.50
C ILE A 168 -0.94 20.34 15.70
N GLU A 169 -0.63 21.62 15.51
CA GLU A 169 -0.34 22.56 16.58
C GLU A 169 -1.66 22.93 17.25
N GLY A 170 -1.88 22.47 18.48
CA GLY A 170 -3.10 22.71 19.25
C GLY A 170 -3.79 21.42 19.71
N ASP A 171 -5.11 21.48 19.90
CA ASP A 171 -5.92 20.34 20.32
C ASP A 171 -6.20 19.44 19.11
N ALA A 172 -5.39 18.39 18.96
CA ALA A 172 -5.25 17.74 17.68
C ALA A 172 -6.42 16.83 17.28
N VAL A 173 -7.17 17.22 16.23
CA VAL A 173 -8.38 16.55 15.73
C VAL A 173 -8.35 16.43 14.20
N LEU A 174 -8.80 15.29 13.68
CA LEU A 174 -8.94 15.00 12.26
C LEU A 174 -10.13 15.77 11.67
N PRO A 175 -9.92 16.58 10.61
CA PRO A 175 -10.97 17.46 10.10
C PRO A 175 -12.00 16.69 9.27
N LEU A 176 -13.19 16.46 9.84
CA LEU A 176 -14.31 15.85 9.12
C LEU A 176 -14.70 16.66 7.87
N GLY A 177 -15.12 15.94 6.83
CA GLY A 177 -15.57 16.51 5.56
C GLY A 177 -15.31 15.58 4.39
N SER A 178 -14.65 16.09 3.35
CA SER A 178 -14.49 15.32 2.12
C SER A 178 -13.51 14.15 2.24
N ARG A 179 -12.51 14.21 3.12
CA ARG A 179 -11.48 13.15 3.27
C ARG A 179 -11.73 12.23 4.47
N PHE A 180 -12.19 12.82 5.58
CA PHE A 180 -12.43 12.12 6.82
C PHE A 180 -13.92 12.13 7.14
N TRP A 181 -14.48 10.97 7.45
CA TRP A 181 -15.88 10.80 7.82
C TRP A 181 -15.97 10.34 9.28
N PRO A 182 -17.06 10.70 10.01
CA PRO A 182 -17.24 10.28 11.40
C PRO A 182 -17.18 8.76 11.48
N LEU A 183 -16.69 8.19 12.58
CA LEU A 183 -16.80 6.76 12.89
C LEU A 183 -18.15 6.45 13.56
N SER A 184 -18.61 5.20 13.45
CA SER A 184 -19.68 4.68 14.31
C SER A 184 -19.16 4.42 15.72
N GLU A 185 -20.07 4.27 16.68
CA GLU A 185 -19.71 3.92 18.06
C GLU A 185 -18.94 2.60 18.12
N LYS A 186 -19.41 1.58 17.38
CA LYS A 186 -18.73 0.27 17.27
C LYS A 186 -17.31 0.42 16.74
N GLU A 187 -17.12 1.12 15.63
CA GLU A 187 -15.77 1.36 15.06
C GLU A 187 -14.85 2.09 16.06
N THR A 188 -15.39 3.06 16.81
CA THR A 188 -14.63 3.81 17.81
C THR A 188 -14.15 2.91 18.95
N VAL A 189 -15.01 2.01 19.44
CA VAL A 189 -14.65 1.02 20.48
C VAL A 189 -13.59 0.06 19.96
N GLU A 190 -13.76 -0.46 18.75
CA GLU A 190 -12.81 -1.41 18.16
C GLU A 190 -11.45 -0.79 17.88
N VAL A 191 -11.37 0.47 17.43
CA VAL A 191 -10.09 1.20 17.30
C VAL A 191 -9.36 1.28 18.65
N LYS A 192 -10.07 1.65 19.73
CA LYS A 192 -9.47 1.73 21.06
C LYS A 192 -9.00 0.36 21.55
N ARG A 193 -9.80 -0.68 21.33
CA ARG A 193 -9.45 -2.06 21.67
C ARG A 193 -8.20 -2.52 20.92
N PHE A 194 -8.16 -2.30 19.61
CA PHE A 194 -7.04 -2.66 18.74
C PHE A 194 -5.73 -1.99 19.21
N PHE A 195 -5.71 -0.68 19.45
CA PHE A 195 -4.50 0.01 19.94
C PHE A 195 -4.16 -0.27 21.41
N SER A 196 -5.02 -1.00 22.13
CA SER A 196 -4.73 -1.50 23.47
C SER A 196 -4.10 -2.90 23.46
N SER A 197 -4.05 -3.58 22.32
CA SER A 197 -3.41 -4.90 22.16
C SER A 197 -1.88 -4.81 22.25
N GLU A 198 -1.23 -5.90 22.64
CA GLU A 198 0.23 -5.95 22.75
C GLU A 198 0.90 -5.85 21.37
N GLU A 199 0.30 -6.44 20.32
CA GLU A 199 0.82 -6.40 18.97
C GLU A 199 0.84 -4.96 18.41
N ALA A 200 -0.23 -4.20 18.67
CA ALA A 200 -0.32 -2.81 18.25
C ALA A 200 0.69 -1.94 19.02
N LYS A 201 0.85 -2.16 20.33
CA LYS A 201 1.86 -1.46 21.14
C LYS A 201 3.28 -1.74 20.66
N GLN A 202 3.61 -3.00 20.38
CA GLN A 202 4.91 -3.40 19.84
C GLN A 202 5.19 -2.77 18.48
N LEU A 203 4.18 -2.74 17.59
CA LEU A 203 4.32 -2.07 16.30
C LEU A 203 4.59 -0.57 16.47
N VAL A 204 3.79 0.12 17.29
CA VAL A 204 3.96 1.55 17.53
C VAL A 204 5.32 1.86 18.15
N ALA A 205 5.79 1.02 19.10
CA ALA A 205 7.12 1.14 19.68
C ALA A 205 8.21 0.92 18.62
N SER A 206 8.09 -0.08 17.74
CA SER A 206 9.07 -0.29 16.66
C SER A 206 9.11 0.87 15.66
N LEU A 207 8.01 1.60 15.48
CA LEU A 207 7.93 2.75 14.59
C LEU A 207 8.61 4.00 15.16
N ARG A 208 8.93 4.06 16.47
CA ARG A 208 9.68 5.16 17.08
C ARG A 208 10.75 4.62 18.03
N SER A 209 12.01 4.71 17.60
CA SER A 209 13.15 4.18 18.35
C SER A 209 13.17 4.72 19.79
N GLY A 210 12.90 3.86 20.77
CA GLY A 210 13.31 4.07 22.16
C GLY A 210 12.41 4.89 23.08
N SER A 211 11.10 5.05 22.82
CA SER A 211 10.23 5.74 23.79
C SER A 211 9.34 4.77 24.57
N ASP A 212 9.58 4.64 25.87
CA ASP A 212 8.66 4.07 26.88
C ASP A 212 7.48 5.02 27.19
N GLU A 213 7.15 5.88 26.22
CA GLU A 213 6.16 6.94 26.36
C GLU A 213 4.76 6.35 26.25
N ARG A 214 3.87 6.76 27.15
CA ARG A 214 2.46 6.34 27.15
C ARG A 214 1.77 6.78 25.85
N VAL A 215 1.45 5.82 25.00
CA VAL A 215 0.70 6.02 23.75
C VAL A 215 -0.80 6.01 24.03
N ARG A 216 -1.54 6.95 23.43
CA ARG A 216 -3.01 6.96 23.45
C ARG A 216 -3.58 7.32 22.10
N VAL A 217 -4.74 6.75 21.77
CA VAL A 217 -5.56 7.20 20.64
C VAL A 217 -6.14 8.58 21.00
N LYS A 218 -5.72 9.61 20.27
CA LYS A 218 -6.19 10.99 20.43
C LYS A 218 -7.48 11.21 19.65
N ASP A 219 -7.52 10.76 18.40
CA ASP A 219 -8.66 10.89 17.52
C ASP A 219 -8.64 9.79 16.43
N ALA A 220 -9.79 9.52 15.82
CA ALA A 220 -9.90 8.57 14.72
C ALA A 220 -11.07 8.93 13.79
N ALA A 221 -10.87 8.76 12.49
CA ALA A 221 -11.88 9.02 11.49
C ALA A 221 -11.82 8.01 10.35
N TYR A 222 -12.96 7.72 9.73
CA TYR A 222 -13.00 6.90 8.53
C TYR A 222 -12.29 7.65 7.40
N TRP A 223 -11.34 7.00 6.73
CA TRP A 223 -10.48 7.63 5.74
C TRP A 223 -10.91 7.28 4.30
N ARG A 224 -11.51 8.25 3.61
CA ARG A 224 -11.85 8.14 2.19
C ARG A 224 -10.59 8.30 1.31
N LYS A 225 -9.83 7.22 1.14
CA LYS A 225 -8.60 7.19 0.32
C LYS A 225 -8.48 5.88 -0.47
N GLY A 226 -7.88 5.96 -1.66
CA GLY A 226 -7.63 4.80 -2.53
C GLY A 226 -8.58 4.70 -3.72
N CYS A 227 -8.35 3.69 -4.56
CA CYS A 227 -9.22 3.31 -5.68
C CYS A 227 -9.71 1.87 -5.49
N SER A 228 -8.78 0.91 -5.45
CA SER A 228 -9.02 -0.52 -5.20
C SER A 228 -9.65 -0.80 -3.83
N SER A 229 -9.22 -0.07 -2.79
CA SER A 229 -9.69 -0.17 -1.40
C SER A 229 -11.00 0.56 -1.08
N LEU A 230 -11.61 1.27 -2.04
CA LEU A 230 -12.92 1.90 -1.80
C LEU A 230 -13.99 0.82 -1.63
N GLY A 231 -14.74 0.90 -0.53
CA GLY A 231 -15.70 -0.12 -0.12
C GLY A 231 -15.17 -1.08 0.94
N ARG A 232 -13.89 -0.95 1.34
CA ARG A 232 -13.28 -1.64 2.49
C ARG A 232 -13.12 -0.67 3.66
N LEU A 233 -13.03 -1.19 4.88
CA LEU A 233 -12.78 -0.36 6.05
C LEU A 233 -11.36 0.22 6.00
N ARG A 234 -11.26 1.53 6.19
CA ARG A 234 -9.99 2.26 6.33
C ARG A 234 -10.16 3.40 7.32
N ILE A 235 -9.34 3.42 8.35
CA ILE A 235 -9.44 4.36 9.45
C ILE A 235 -8.09 5.07 9.60
N ALA A 236 -8.14 6.39 9.63
CA ALA A 236 -7.03 7.22 10.05
C ALA A 236 -7.09 7.36 11.58
N VAL A 237 -6.01 6.98 12.26
CA VAL A 237 -5.93 7.04 13.72
C VAL A 237 -4.79 7.95 14.13
N LEU A 238 -5.13 9.00 14.87
CA LEU A 238 -4.17 9.93 15.42
C LEU A 238 -3.74 9.44 16.81
N LEU A 239 -2.48 9.05 16.93
CA LEU A 239 -1.86 8.67 18.20
C LEU A 239 -1.16 9.87 18.82
N GLN A 240 -1.26 10.00 20.13
CA GLN A 240 -0.50 10.95 20.94
C GLN A 240 0.49 10.21 21.83
N PHE A 241 1.72 10.72 21.86
CA PHE A 241 2.83 10.29 22.71
C PHE A 241 3.10 11.37 23.76
N GLY A 242 3.37 10.95 25.00
CA GLY A 242 3.63 11.86 26.12
C GLY A 242 2.36 12.43 26.77
N LYS A 243 2.50 13.51 27.55
CA LYS A 243 1.41 14.17 28.29
C LYS A 243 1.35 15.67 27.95
N GLY A 244 0.14 16.23 27.93
CA GLY A 244 -0.08 17.68 27.84
C GLY A 244 0.17 18.28 26.45
N LYS A 245 0.39 19.61 26.41
CA LYS A 245 0.57 20.41 25.19
C LYS A 245 1.88 20.15 24.43
N SER A 246 2.82 19.43 25.04
CA SER A 246 4.08 18.98 24.42
C SER A 246 3.98 17.58 23.81
N GLY A 247 2.79 16.97 23.83
CA GLY A 247 2.57 15.65 23.25
C GLY A 247 2.84 15.65 21.75
N ARG A 248 3.56 14.62 21.28
CA ARG A 248 3.85 14.44 19.85
C ARG A 248 2.76 13.59 19.22
N TYR A 249 2.50 13.79 17.94
CA TYR A 249 1.45 13.06 17.22
C TYR A 249 2.03 12.14 16.13
N CYS A 250 1.33 11.03 15.86
CA CYS A 250 1.59 10.13 14.74
C CYS A 250 0.27 9.73 14.09
N LEU A 251 0.17 9.82 12.77
CA LEU A 251 -0.98 9.34 12.02
C LEU A 251 -0.74 7.89 11.57
N MET A 252 -1.66 7.00 11.94
CA MET A 252 -1.66 5.58 11.58
C MET A 252 -2.79 5.29 10.58
N ASP A 253 -2.48 4.55 9.52
CA ASP A 253 -3.44 4.05 8.53
C ASP A 253 -3.82 2.59 8.85
N VAL A 254 -5.05 2.41 9.33
CA VAL A 254 -5.60 1.10 9.67
C VAL A 254 -6.52 0.65 8.54
N LYS A 255 -6.32 -0.55 8.01
CA LYS A 255 -7.02 -1.05 6.83
C LYS A 255 -7.57 -2.44 7.08
N GLU A 256 -8.75 -2.73 6.56
CA GLU A 256 -9.27 -4.09 6.48
C GLU A 256 -8.37 -4.98 5.61
N ALA A 257 -7.93 -6.10 6.17
CA ALA A 257 -7.26 -7.14 5.42
C ALA A 257 -8.29 -8.14 4.89
N THR A 258 -8.25 -8.44 3.60
CA THR A 258 -9.19 -9.38 2.96
C THR A 258 -8.47 -10.62 2.45
N ALA A 259 -9.22 -11.65 2.09
CA ALA A 259 -8.69 -12.74 1.28
C ALA A 259 -8.00 -12.20 0.01
N PRO A 260 -6.85 -12.77 -0.40
CA PRO A 260 -6.21 -12.40 -1.64
C PRO A 260 -7.02 -12.94 -2.83
N ALA A 261 -7.00 -12.20 -3.94
CA ALA A 261 -7.47 -12.68 -5.24
C ALA A 261 -6.35 -13.40 -6.02
N ALA A 262 -5.09 -13.08 -5.71
CA ALA A 262 -3.94 -13.76 -6.27
C ALA A 262 -3.94 -15.24 -5.82
N PRO A 263 -3.75 -16.20 -6.75
CA PRO A 263 -3.66 -17.60 -6.39
C PRO A 263 -2.35 -17.87 -5.66
N SER A 264 -2.44 -18.58 -4.54
CA SER A 264 -1.28 -19.11 -3.83
C SER A 264 -0.85 -20.44 -4.43
N ASP A 265 0.42 -20.78 -4.23
CA ASP A 265 0.92 -22.11 -4.53
C ASP A 265 0.18 -23.17 -3.68
N PRO A 266 -0.28 -24.30 -4.26
CA PRO A 266 -1.03 -25.33 -3.53
C PRO A 266 -0.26 -25.99 -2.39
N THR A 267 1.08 -25.97 -2.44
CA THR A 267 1.96 -26.58 -1.44
C THR A 267 2.43 -25.58 -0.38
N ALA A 268 2.15 -24.29 -0.55
CA ALA A 268 2.60 -23.26 0.37
C ALA A 268 1.73 -23.16 1.63
N GLU A 269 2.38 -23.10 2.79
CA GLU A 269 1.72 -22.77 4.04
C GLU A 269 1.45 -21.26 4.13
N MET A 270 0.18 -20.88 4.01
CA MET A 270 -0.28 -19.50 4.10
C MET A 270 -0.92 -19.21 5.46
N PRO A 271 -0.68 -18.05 6.08
CA PRO A 271 -1.44 -17.64 7.26
C PRO A 271 -2.94 -17.61 6.98
N LEU A 272 -3.73 -18.24 7.86
CA LEU A 272 -5.19 -18.27 7.76
C LEU A 272 -5.80 -16.87 7.94
N ASP A 273 -5.22 -16.07 8.84
CA ASP A 273 -5.63 -14.70 9.07
C ASP A 273 -5.11 -13.76 7.95
N PRO A 274 -5.99 -13.05 7.21
CA PRO A 274 -5.58 -12.10 6.20
C PRO A 274 -4.61 -11.02 6.69
N ALA A 275 -4.75 -10.53 7.92
CA ALA A 275 -3.86 -9.50 8.44
C ALA A 275 -2.46 -10.08 8.73
N GLY A 276 -2.40 -11.27 9.30
CA GLY A 276 -1.18 -12.07 9.48
C GLY A 276 -0.45 -12.33 8.16
N ARG A 277 -1.18 -12.68 7.10
CA ARG A 277 -0.64 -12.85 5.74
C ARG A 277 0.03 -11.58 5.24
N VAL A 278 -0.67 -10.45 5.26
CA VAL A 278 -0.12 -9.16 4.79
C VAL A 278 1.12 -8.78 5.59
N LYS A 279 1.09 -8.95 6.92
CA LYS A 279 2.23 -8.69 7.81
C LYS A 279 3.44 -9.56 7.47
N GLN A 280 3.23 -10.86 7.22
CA GLN A 280 4.32 -11.78 6.89
C GLN A 280 4.92 -11.47 5.51
N GLY A 281 4.08 -11.25 4.50
CA GLY A 281 4.53 -10.84 3.16
C GLY A 281 5.33 -9.53 3.19
N ALA A 282 4.86 -8.53 3.96
CA ALA A 282 5.60 -7.28 4.14
C ALA A 282 6.98 -7.48 4.79
N LYS A 283 7.09 -8.32 5.82
CA LYS A 283 8.39 -8.65 6.44
C LYS A 283 9.35 -9.30 5.44
N LYS A 284 8.85 -10.19 4.59
CA LYS A 284 9.66 -10.90 3.58
C LYS A 284 10.09 -9.98 2.44
N ALA A 285 9.19 -9.11 1.96
CA ALA A 285 9.52 -8.10 0.94
C ALA A 285 10.62 -7.12 1.41
N VAL A 286 10.56 -6.67 2.67
CA VAL A 286 11.59 -5.78 3.25
C VAL A 286 12.93 -6.52 3.45
N ALA A 287 12.90 -7.78 3.89
CA ALA A 287 14.13 -8.56 4.13
C ALA A 287 14.98 -8.79 2.87
N VAL A 288 14.34 -8.98 1.70
CA VAL A 288 15.03 -9.18 0.41
C VAL A 288 15.73 -7.90 -0.07
N SER A 289 15.27 -6.73 0.37
CA SER A 289 15.85 -5.45 -0.06
C SER A 289 17.18 -5.06 0.62
N GLY A 290 17.71 -5.88 1.54
CA GLY A 290 18.96 -5.58 2.26
C GLY A 290 18.85 -4.47 3.33
N LEU A 291 17.62 -4.06 3.66
CA LEU A 291 17.33 -2.83 4.43
C LEU A 291 16.78 -3.13 5.83
N THR A 292 17.32 -4.16 6.47
CA THR A 292 16.78 -4.77 7.70
C THR A 292 16.69 -3.85 8.91
N ASN A 293 17.39 -2.71 8.94
CA ASN A 293 17.36 -1.78 10.08
C ASN A 293 16.77 -0.40 9.77
N ASP A 294 16.74 0.04 8.51
CA ASP A 294 16.44 1.44 8.20
C ASP A 294 15.16 1.67 7.40
N PHE A 295 14.64 0.73 6.61
CA PHE A 295 13.37 0.99 5.89
C PHE A 295 12.17 0.53 6.70
N ARG A 296 11.51 1.46 7.38
CA ARG A 296 10.22 1.22 8.01
C ARG A 296 9.13 1.39 6.96
N PRO A 297 8.25 0.39 6.72
CA PRO A 297 7.06 0.60 5.94
C PRO A 297 6.34 1.83 6.52
N ILE A 298 6.16 2.85 5.70
CA ILE A 298 5.35 4.02 6.07
C ILE A 298 4.00 3.45 6.51
N ALA A 299 3.72 3.59 7.82
CA ALA A 299 2.56 3.07 8.53
C ALA A 299 1.35 2.85 7.60
N GLY A 300 1.01 1.59 7.34
CA GLY A 300 0.16 1.32 6.19
C GLY A 300 -0.52 -0.04 6.10
N ALA A 301 -0.56 -0.83 7.18
CA ALA A 301 -1.51 -1.94 7.33
C ALA A 301 -1.41 -2.50 8.75
N VAL A 302 -2.42 -2.26 9.57
CA VAL A 302 -2.77 -3.23 10.61
C VAL A 302 -4.24 -3.57 10.43
N GLY A 303 -4.52 -4.86 10.29
CA GLY A 303 -5.84 -5.38 10.00
C GLY A 303 -6.73 -5.43 11.22
N PHE A 304 -8.02 -5.13 11.03
CA PHE A 304 -9.09 -5.64 11.87
C PHE A 304 -9.43 -7.06 11.41
N CYS A 305 -9.61 -7.97 12.36
CA CYS A 305 -10.38 -9.20 12.17
C CYS A 305 -11.79 -8.93 12.75
N PRO A 306 -12.89 -9.31 12.07
CA PRO A 306 -14.25 -9.15 12.60
C PRO A 306 -14.50 -9.95 13.89
#